data_AF-A0A9W6TG38-F1
#
_entry.id   AF-A0A9W6TG38-F1
#
_cell.length_a   1.000
_cell.length_b   1.000
_cell.length_c   1.000
_cell.angle_alpha   90.00
_cell.angle_beta   90.00
_cell.angle_gamma   90.00
#
_symmetry.space_group_name_H-M   'P 1'
#
loop_
_entity.id
_entity.type
_entity.pdbx_description
1 polymer ?
#
loop_
_entity_poly.entity_id
_entity_poly.type
_entity_poly.pdbx_seq_one_letter_code
_entity_poly.pdbx_strand_id
1 'polypeptide(L)'
;MLQCMREGSVKQCFPQRSFENLRGWQHFHTAMKLFSCSMTMLAVALPATQGMFRFNCFNNLVVDRVDPIVSPGKASGHVHAISGGNGFSNNADSEAMKASTCTSCPIGADLSAYWVPQLYVKFKNGTGYGLVESHQIVYYEPRPTGDEKVIAFPDGLKMLAGNPKLREKGDTIEQKAITGCA
;
A
#
# COMPACT_ATOMS: atom_id res chain seq x y z
N MET A 1 -1.42 18.55 3.65
CA MET A 1 -1.28 17.23 3.00
C MET A 1 -1.54 17.42 1.52
N LEU A 2 -0.57 17.18 0.63
CA LEU A 2 -0.70 17.46 -0.82
C LEU A 2 -1.08 16.17 -1.56
N GLN A 3 -2.17 16.20 -2.34
CA GLN A 3 -2.64 15.16 -3.26
C GLN A 3 -2.02 15.37 -4.64
N CYS A 4 -1.39 14.36 -5.22
CA CYS A 4 -0.94 14.41 -6.61
C CYS A 4 -2.15 14.19 -7.56
N MET A 5 -2.41 15.14 -8.48
CA MET A 5 -3.45 15.03 -9.52
C MET A 5 -2.82 15.36 -10.89
N ARG A 6 -3.33 14.74 -11.96
CA ARG A 6 -2.80 14.89 -13.33
C ARG A 6 -3.44 16.08 -14.03
N GLU A 7 -2.65 17.07 -14.45
CA GLU A 7 -3.06 18.17 -15.34
C GLU A 7 -2.07 18.24 -16.51
N GLY A 8 -2.41 17.63 -17.66
CA GLY A 8 -1.53 17.52 -18.83
C GLY A 8 -0.33 16.57 -18.63
N SER A 9 0.85 16.94 -19.16
CA SER A 9 2.10 16.17 -19.05
C SER A 9 2.90 16.44 -17.75
N VAL A 10 2.37 17.27 -16.85
CA VAL A 10 3.05 17.71 -15.62
C VAL A 10 2.36 17.08 -14.41
N LYS A 11 3.13 16.41 -13.53
CA LYS A 11 2.64 15.88 -12.25
C LYS A 11 2.62 17.02 -11.22
N GLN A 12 1.46 17.59 -10.93
CA GLN A 12 1.30 18.71 -9.98
C GLN A 12 0.63 18.25 -8.68
N CYS A 13 0.97 18.91 -7.57
CA CYS A 13 0.46 18.57 -6.23
C CYS A 13 -0.55 19.66 -5.76
N PHE A 14 -1.73 19.26 -5.27
CA PHE A 14 -2.79 20.14 -4.74
C PHE A 14 -3.06 19.86 -3.25
N PRO A 15 -3.35 20.87 -2.41
CA PRO A 15 -3.60 20.66 -0.98
C PRO A 15 -4.95 19.95 -0.71
N GLN A 16 -4.92 18.87 0.07
CA GLN A 16 -6.09 18.31 0.74
C GLN A 16 -6.41 19.10 2.01
N ARG A 17 -7.70 19.43 2.20
CA ARG A 17 -8.21 20.06 3.42
C ARG A 17 -8.05 19.11 4.60
N SER A 18 -7.41 19.58 5.66
CA SER A 18 -7.30 18.88 6.95
C SER A 18 -8.64 18.89 7.68
N PHE A 19 -9.05 17.73 8.21
CA PHE A 19 -9.99 17.67 9.33
C PHE A 19 -9.17 17.64 10.62
N GLU A 20 -8.98 18.82 11.23
CA GLU A 20 -8.50 18.96 12.60
C GLU A 20 -9.69 19.28 13.50
N ASN A 21 -10.04 18.38 14.41
CA ASN A 21 -10.61 18.75 15.70
C ASN A 21 -10.58 17.57 16.67
N LEU A 22 -9.51 17.49 17.46
CA LEU A 22 -9.48 16.76 18.73
C LEU A 22 -9.26 17.78 19.83
N ARG A 23 -10.31 18.16 20.55
CA ARG A 23 -10.24 18.85 21.85
C ARG A 23 -11.53 18.58 22.61
N GLY A 24 -11.46 17.71 23.61
CA GLY A 24 -12.61 17.28 24.40
C GLY A 24 -12.23 16.66 25.74
N TRP A 25 -11.85 17.53 26.68
CA TRP A 25 -12.14 17.44 28.12
C TRP A 25 -11.37 16.42 28.98
N GLN A 26 -10.29 16.96 29.57
CA GLN A 26 -9.78 16.60 30.89
C GLN A 26 -10.79 17.07 31.94
N HIS A 27 -11.22 16.23 32.89
CA HIS A 27 -11.57 16.56 34.29
C HIS A 27 -11.89 15.23 35.03
N PHE A 28 -11.79 15.25 36.37
CA PHE A 28 -12.01 14.17 37.36
C PHE A 28 -10.77 13.45 37.90
N HIS A 29 -10.06 14.14 38.80
CA HIS A 29 -9.35 13.53 39.92
C HIS A 29 -9.89 14.12 41.23
N THR A 30 -10.66 13.38 42.02
CA THR A 30 -10.63 13.48 43.50
C THR A 30 -11.33 12.29 44.18
N ALA A 31 -10.78 11.90 45.34
CA ALA A 31 -11.34 11.04 46.38
C ALA A 31 -11.18 9.51 46.26
N MET A 32 -10.02 9.06 46.74
CA MET A 32 -9.70 7.68 47.10
C MET A 32 -9.96 7.50 48.61
N LYS A 33 -10.95 6.67 49.01
CA LYS A 33 -11.08 6.14 50.40
C LYS A 33 -11.68 4.72 50.40
N LEU A 34 -10.77 3.75 50.61
CA LEU A 34 -10.87 2.54 51.43
C LEU A 34 -12.22 1.79 51.50
N PHE A 35 -12.35 0.74 50.69
CA PHE A 35 -13.10 -0.48 51.03
C PHE A 35 -12.24 -1.71 50.70
N SER A 36 -12.22 -2.64 51.65
CA SER A 36 -11.31 -3.78 51.75
C SER A 36 -11.95 -5.06 51.18
N CYS A 37 -11.07 -5.90 50.61
CA CYS A 37 -11.16 -7.36 50.45
C CYS A 37 -11.95 -7.94 49.25
N SER A 38 -11.19 -8.71 48.46
CA SER A 38 -11.58 -9.64 47.38
C SER A 38 -12.15 -9.07 46.08
N MET A 39 -11.30 -8.35 45.34
CA MET A 39 -11.40 -8.27 43.89
C MET A 39 -10.45 -9.31 43.27
N THR A 40 -10.97 -10.50 42.98
CA THR A 40 -10.22 -11.50 42.18
C THR A 40 -9.95 -10.86 40.82
N MET A 41 -8.70 -10.45 40.56
CA MET A 41 -8.29 -10.01 39.23
C MET A 41 -8.42 -11.19 38.27
N LEU A 42 -9.51 -11.22 37.50
CA LEU A 42 -9.55 -12.00 36.28
C LEU A 42 -8.60 -11.29 35.30
N ALA A 43 -7.36 -11.75 35.24
CA ALA A 43 -6.41 -11.32 34.22
C ALA A 43 -6.98 -11.74 32.86
N VAL A 44 -7.71 -10.83 32.20
CA VAL A 44 -8.07 -10.99 30.81
C VAL A 44 -6.75 -11.04 30.05
N ALA A 45 -6.39 -12.21 29.55
CA ALA A 45 -5.34 -12.32 28.55
C ALA A 45 -5.83 -11.50 27.34
N LEU A 46 -5.34 -10.26 27.23
CA LEU A 46 -5.54 -9.48 26.02
C LEU A 46 -4.84 -10.28 24.92
N PRO A 47 -5.56 -10.74 23.87
CA PRO A 47 -4.87 -11.28 22.72
C PRO A 47 -3.90 -10.20 22.25
N ALA A 48 -2.64 -10.57 21.99
CA ALA A 48 -1.68 -9.68 21.39
C ALA A 48 -2.28 -9.18 20.07
N THR A 49 -2.75 -7.93 20.05
CA THR A 49 -3.34 -7.37 18.85
C THR A 49 -2.20 -7.15 17.88
N GLN A 50 -2.10 -7.99 16.85
CA GLN A 50 -1.21 -7.73 15.73
C GLN A 50 -1.78 -6.52 14.97
N GLY A 51 -1.26 -5.33 15.26
CA GLY A 51 -1.66 -4.11 14.58
C GLY A 51 -1.16 -4.13 13.13
N MET A 52 -2.06 -4.05 12.15
CA MET A 52 -1.68 -3.81 10.76
C MET A 52 -1.75 -2.32 10.46
N PHE A 53 -0.77 -1.81 9.71
CA PHE A 53 -0.86 -0.47 9.13
C PHE A 53 -1.49 -0.58 7.75
N ARG A 54 -2.64 0.05 7.53
CA ARG A 54 -3.40 -0.05 6.27
C ARG A 54 -3.97 1.30 5.87
N PHE A 55 -3.90 1.62 4.58
CA PHE A 55 -4.49 2.83 4.02
C PHE A 55 -4.91 2.62 2.56
N ASN A 56 -5.85 3.45 2.11
CA ASN A 56 -6.42 3.37 0.77
C ASN A 56 -5.82 4.46 -0.12
N CYS A 57 -5.09 4.07 -1.16
CA CYS A 57 -4.70 4.93 -2.25
C CYS A 57 -5.82 4.92 -3.30
N PHE A 58 -6.80 5.82 -3.13
CA PHE A 58 -7.93 5.94 -4.05
C PHE A 58 -7.55 6.53 -5.41
N ASN A 59 -6.50 7.35 -5.45
CA ASN A 59 -6.07 8.02 -6.67
C ASN A 59 -4.78 7.42 -7.20
N ASN A 60 -4.79 7.07 -8.48
CA ASN A 60 -3.58 6.72 -9.21
C ASN A 60 -2.79 8.00 -9.52
N LEU A 61 -1.48 7.94 -9.28
CA LEU A 61 -0.51 8.90 -9.79
C LEU A 61 -0.54 8.94 -11.32
N VAL A 62 -0.55 7.75 -11.96
CA VAL A 62 -0.63 7.61 -13.41
C VAL A 62 -1.11 6.20 -13.78
N VAL A 63 -1.71 6.06 -14.97
CA VAL A 63 -1.97 4.77 -15.61
C VAL A 63 -1.13 4.72 -16.89
N ASP A 64 -0.11 3.86 -16.93
CA ASP A 64 0.87 3.84 -18.03
C ASP A 64 1.65 2.51 -18.10
N ARG A 65 2.40 2.30 -19.18
CA ARG A 65 3.29 1.15 -19.41
C ARG A 65 4.65 1.36 -18.75
N VAL A 66 4.65 1.50 -17.42
CA VAL A 66 5.85 1.80 -16.63
C VAL A 66 6.14 0.64 -15.67
N ASP A 67 7.35 0.08 -15.73
CA ASP A 67 7.85 -0.93 -14.79
C ASP A 67 9.39 -0.85 -14.63
N PRO A 68 9.90 -0.16 -13.59
CA PRO A 68 11.34 0.01 -13.39
C PRO A 68 12.08 -1.26 -12.89
N ILE A 69 11.34 -2.35 -12.62
CA ILE A 69 11.91 -3.64 -12.20
C ILE A 69 11.99 -4.59 -13.40
N VAL A 70 10.89 -4.82 -14.10
CA VAL A 70 10.80 -5.81 -15.19
C VAL A 70 11.21 -5.24 -16.55
N SER A 71 10.98 -3.95 -16.79
CA SER A 71 11.26 -3.30 -18.08
C SER A 71 11.96 -1.94 -17.91
N PRO A 72 13.13 -1.90 -17.24
CA PRO A 72 13.82 -0.65 -16.95
C PRO A 72 14.12 0.12 -18.24
N GLY A 73 13.71 1.39 -18.27
CA GLY A 73 13.95 2.33 -19.37
C GLY A 73 13.12 2.10 -20.61
N LYS A 74 12.15 1.18 -20.58
CA LYS A 74 11.33 0.80 -21.73
C LYS A 74 9.86 0.72 -21.33
N ALA A 75 8.98 0.73 -22.32
CA ALA A 75 7.57 0.47 -22.06
C ALA A 75 7.39 -0.98 -21.55
N SER A 76 6.69 -1.15 -20.43
CA SER A 76 6.38 -2.46 -19.86
C SER A 76 5.49 -3.28 -20.79
N GLY A 77 5.46 -4.61 -20.60
CA GLY A 77 4.65 -5.53 -21.42
C GLY A 77 3.13 -5.30 -21.33
N HIS A 78 2.65 -4.68 -20.25
CA HIS A 78 1.24 -4.36 -20.03
C HIS A 78 1.10 -3.05 -19.24
N VAL A 79 -0.11 -2.47 -19.23
CA VAL A 79 -0.40 -1.20 -18.55
C VAL A 79 -0.55 -1.44 -17.05
N HIS A 80 -0.03 -0.53 -16.23
CA HIS A 80 -0.21 -0.52 -14.79
C HIS A 80 -1.05 0.68 -14.35
N ALA A 81 -1.84 0.49 -13.30
CA ALA A 81 -2.34 1.56 -12.45
C ALA A 81 -1.33 1.78 -11.32
N ILE A 82 -0.81 3.00 -11.20
CA ILE A 82 0.30 3.33 -10.31
C ILE A 82 -0.16 4.37 -9.29
N SER A 83 0.06 4.13 -8.00
CA SER A 83 -0.10 5.09 -6.91
C SER A 83 1.20 5.31 -6.14
N GLY A 84 1.27 6.40 -5.39
CA GLY A 84 2.38 6.68 -4.48
C GLY A 84 3.20 7.90 -4.86
N GLY A 85 4.50 7.87 -4.52
CA GLY A 85 5.44 8.98 -4.68
C GLY A 85 5.65 9.46 -6.12
N ASN A 86 5.76 10.77 -6.33
CA ASN A 86 5.90 11.37 -7.67
C ASN A 86 7.26 11.10 -8.35
N GLY A 87 8.27 10.62 -7.63
CA GLY A 87 9.56 10.16 -8.16
C GLY A 87 9.49 8.90 -9.04
N PHE A 88 8.34 8.23 -9.10
CA PHE A 88 8.15 7.04 -9.91
C PHE A 88 8.26 7.31 -11.44
N SER A 89 9.06 6.48 -12.12
CA SER A 89 9.34 6.57 -13.56
C SER A 89 9.87 5.23 -14.11
N ASN A 90 10.05 5.13 -15.43
CA ASN A 90 10.62 3.95 -16.11
C ASN A 90 12.03 3.55 -15.63
N ASN A 91 12.76 4.49 -15.02
CA ASN A 91 14.13 4.31 -14.52
C ASN A 91 14.24 4.59 -13.02
N ALA A 92 13.12 4.65 -12.29
CA ALA A 92 13.16 4.98 -10.87
C ALA A 92 14.01 3.98 -10.08
N ASP A 93 14.85 4.52 -9.20
CA ASP A 93 15.67 3.81 -8.22
C ASP A 93 15.35 4.31 -6.80
N SER A 94 16.12 3.84 -5.81
CA SER A 94 15.93 4.23 -4.40
C SER A 94 16.07 5.74 -4.22
N GLU A 95 17.01 6.38 -4.90
CA GLU A 95 17.25 7.82 -4.79
C GLU A 95 16.10 8.63 -5.38
N ALA A 96 15.64 8.28 -6.59
CA ALA A 96 14.50 8.93 -7.23
C ALA A 96 13.22 8.82 -6.40
N MET A 97 12.97 7.67 -5.78
CA MET A 97 11.81 7.48 -4.90
C MET A 97 11.93 8.31 -3.62
N LYS A 98 13.10 8.35 -2.96
CA LYS A 98 13.36 9.17 -1.77
C LYS A 98 13.27 10.67 -2.04
N ALA A 99 13.59 11.10 -3.26
CA ALA A 99 13.48 12.48 -3.71
C ALA A 99 12.03 12.93 -4.03
N SER A 100 11.04 12.04 -3.88
CA SER A 100 9.63 12.39 -4.09
C SER A 100 9.20 13.51 -3.15
N THR A 101 8.48 14.50 -3.68
CA THR A 101 7.99 15.66 -2.91
C THR A 101 6.51 15.55 -2.56
N CYS A 102 5.77 14.67 -3.24
CA CYS A 102 4.37 14.40 -2.94
C CYS A 102 3.99 12.96 -3.34
N THR A 103 2.81 12.53 -2.91
CA THR A 103 2.28 11.18 -3.11
C THR A 103 0.80 11.25 -3.51
N SER A 104 0.31 10.26 -4.25
CA SER A 104 -1.14 10.12 -4.55
C SER A 104 -1.93 9.44 -3.42
N CYS A 105 -1.23 8.89 -2.42
CA CYS A 105 -1.81 8.20 -1.27
C CYS A 105 -2.11 9.18 -0.11
N PRO A 106 -3.01 8.83 0.83
CA PRO A 106 -3.39 9.71 1.93
C PRO A 106 -2.30 9.88 2.99
N ILE A 107 -1.26 9.06 3.01
CA ILE A 107 -0.20 9.20 3.99
C ILE A 107 0.93 9.97 3.34
N GLY A 108 0.99 11.28 3.58
CA GLY A 108 1.97 12.16 2.96
C GLY A 108 3.43 11.82 3.27
N ALA A 109 3.68 11.11 4.37
CA ALA A 109 5.00 10.60 4.73
C ALA A 109 5.39 9.32 3.97
N ASP A 110 4.44 8.64 3.33
CA ASP A 110 4.70 7.48 2.49
C ASP A 110 4.98 7.90 1.04
N LEU A 111 6.26 7.80 0.67
CA LEU A 111 6.77 8.09 -0.67
C LEU A 111 7.01 6.83 -1.50
N SER A 112 6.57 5.66 -1.01
CA SER A 112 6.64 4.40 -1.75
C SER A 112 5.80 4.48 -3.03
N ALA A 113 6.06 3.60 -4.00
CA ALA A 113 5.23 3.43 -5.19
C ALA A 113 4.62 2.03 -5.23
N TYR A 114 3.36 1.96 -5.65
CA TYR A 114 2.58 0.74 -5.76
C TYR A 114 1.97 0.68 -7.15
N TRP A 115 2.19 -0.40 -7.89
CA TRP A 115 1.62 -0.55 -9.22
C TRP A 115 1.06 -1.95 -9.42
N VAL A 116 -0.14 -2.01 -10.01
CA VAL A 116 -0.86 -3.25 -10.30
C VAL A 116 -1.28 -3.26 -11.77
N PRO A 117 -1.46 -4.45 -12.39
CA PRO A 117 -1.98 -4.52 -13.74
C PRO A 117 -3.31 -3.77 -13.89
N GLN A 118 -3.40 -2.89 -14.89
CA GLN A 118 -4.61 -2.14 -15.19
C GLN A 118 -5.65 -3.08 -15.81
N LEU A 119 -6.83 -3.16 -15.18
CA LEU A 119 -7.94 -3.97 -15.68
C LEU A 119 -8.73 -3.20 -16.75
N TYR A 120 -9.14 -3.93 -17.78
CA TYR A 120 -10.02 -3.45 -18.84
C TYR A 120 -11.22 -4.38 -18.97
N VAL A 121 -12.40 -3.80 -19.19
CA VAL A 121 -13.63 -4.54 -19.49
C VAL A 121 -13.95 -4.42 -20.97
N LYS A 122 -14.19 -5.54 -21.64
CA LYS A 122 -14.67 -5.52 -23.03
C LYS A 122 -16.12 -5.06 -23.06
N PHE A 123 -16.47 -4.08 -23.88
CA PHE A 123 -17.84 -3.63 -24.01
C PHE A 123 -18.74 -4.73 -24.60
N LYS A 124 -19.98 -4.84 -24.10
CA LYS A 124 -20.94 -5.87 -24.53
C LYS A 124 -21.28 -5.78 -26.03
N ASN A 125 -21.25 -4.58 -26.58
CA ASN A 125 -21.47 -4.30 -28.00
C ASN A 125 -20.25 -4.66 -28.89
N GLY A 126 -19.15 -5.16 -28.30
CA GLY A 126 -17.94 -5.56 -29.02
C GLY A 126 -17.05 -4.42 -29.51
N THR A 127 -17.38 -3.15 -29.23
CA THR A 127 -16.70 -2.00 -29.87
C THR A 127 -15.35 -1.63 -29.25
N GLY A 128 -14.90 -2.35 -28.23
CA GLY A 128 -13.59 -2.11 -27.61
C GLY A 128 -13.57 -2.43 -26.13
N TYR A 129 -12.74 -1.68 -25.40
CA TYR A 129 -12.46 -1.88 -23.99
C TYR A 129 -12.64 -0.57 -23.21
N GLY A 130 -13.30 -0.66 -22.06
CA GLY A 130 -13.35 0.41 -21.07
C GLY A 130 -12.31 0.17 -19.97
N LEU A 131 -11.70 1.23 -19.48
CA LEU A 131 -10.83 1.18 -18.32
C LEU A 131 -11.66 0.92 -17.06
N VAL A 132 -11.24 -0.03 -16.23
CA VAL A 132 -11.81 -0.24 -14.89
C VAL A 132 -11.00 0.58 -13.90
N GLU A 133 -11.65 1.47 -13.16
CA GLU A 133 -10.95 2.29 -12.17
C GLU A 133 -10.24 1.41 -11.14
N SER A 134 -8.95 1.68 -10.90
CA SER A 134 -8.13 0.95 -9.94
C SER A 134 -8.00 1.75 -8.66
N HIS A 135 -8.34 1.13 -7.54
CA HIS A 135 -8.16 1.65 -6.19
C HIS A 135 -7.29 0.65 -5.43
N GLN A 136 -6.20 1.13 -4.82
CA GLN A 136 -5.23 0.27 -4.16
C GLN A 136 -5.36 0.39 -2.64
N ILE A 137 -5.26 -0.75 -1.97
CA ILE A 137 -5.20 -0.81 -0.52
C ILE A 137 -3.83 -1.34 -0.15
N VAL A 138 -3.03 -0.50 0.49
CA VAL A 138 -1.70 -0.86 0.94
C VAL A 138 -1.81 -1.29 2.39
N TYR A 139 -1.13 -2.38 2.73
CA TYR A 139 -1.06 -2.89 4.08
C TYR A 139 0.35 -3.35 4.41
N TYR A 140 0.78 -3.08 5.65
CA TYR A 140 2.02 -3.55 6.23
C TYR A 140 1.68 -4.38 7.45
N GLU A 141 2.12 -5.64 7.43
CA GLU A 141 1.90 -6.60 8.50
C GLU A 141 3.19 -6.80 9.29
N PRO A 142 3.17 -6.62 10.62
CA PRO A 142 4.26 -7.07 11.45
C PRO A 142 4.26 -8.60 11.43
N ARG A 143 5.31 -9.20 10.85
CA ARG A 143 5.57 -10.64 10.92
C ARG A 143 6.84 -11.03 11.71
N PRO A 144 7.28 -10.31 12.77
CA PRO A 144 8.36 -10.84 13.59
C PRO A 144 7.87 -12.09 14.33
N THR A 145 8.67 -13.15 14.30
CA THR A 145 8.47 -14.30 15.19
C THR A 145 9.41 -14.19 16.39
N GLY A 146 8.84 -14.05 17.59
CA GLY A 146 9.64 -13.86 18.82
C GLY A 146 10.47 -12.57 18.79
N ASP A 147 11.77 -12.69 19.09
CA ASP A 147 12.70 -11.56 19.25
C ASP A 147 13.42 -11.15 17.94
N GLU A 148 12.83 -11.48 16.79
CA GLU A 148 13.37 -11.10 15.48
C GLU A 148 13.55 -9.59 15.34
N LYS A 149 14.78 -9.17 15.02
CA LYS A 149 15.09 -7.77 14.73
C LYS A 149 14.71 -7.44 13.29
N VAL A 150 13.75 -6.53 13.12
CA VAL A 150 13.41 -5.96 11.81
C VAL A 150 14.57 -5.09 11.32
N ILE A 151 15.11 -5.44 10.16
CA ILE A 151 16.17 -4.67 9.47
C ILE A 151 15.62 -4.07 8.18
N ALA A 152 16.07 -2.87 7.84
CA ALA A 152 15.73 -2.25 6.57
C ALA A 152 16.38 -3.02 5.42
N PHE A 153 15.69 -3.10 4.27
CA PHE A 153 16.29 -3.62 3.06
C PHE A 153 17.47 -2.74 2.62
N PRO A 154 18.55 -3.32 2.07
CA PRO A 154 19.65 -2.53 1.52
C PRO A 154 19.17 -1.66 0.35
N ASP A 155 19.81 -0.51 0.19
CA ASP A 155 19.51 0.39 -0.93
C ASP A 155 19.76 -0.27 -2.28
N GLY A 156 18.84 -0.03 -3.22
CA GLY A 156 18.91 -0.59 -4.57
C GLY A 156 18.50 -2.06 -4.67
N LEU A 157 18.06 -2.70 -3.57
CA LEU A 157 17.51 -4.05 -3.63
C LEU A 157 16.33 -4.10 -4.62
N LYS A 158 16.46 -4.95 -5.64
CA LYS A 158 15.38 -5.31 -6.56
C LYS A 158 15.18 -6.82 -6.47
N MET A 159 13.95 -7.23 -6.23
CA MET A 159 13.57 -8.64 -6.15
C MET A 159 12.41 -8.90 -7.10
N LEU A 160 12.52 -10.00 -7.85
CA LEU A 160 11.43 -10.57 -8.62
C LEU A 160 11.23 -12.00 -8.13
N ALA A 161 10.01 -12.35 -7.77
CA ALA A 161 9.66 -13.67 -7.25
C ALA A 161 8.49 -14.27 -8.03
N GLY A 162 8.48 -15.61 -8.13
CA GLY A 162 7.47 -16.37 -8.84
C GLY A 162 7.72 -16.51 -10.34
N ASN A 163 6.84 -17.25 -11.02
CA ASN A 163 6.88 -17.48 -12.46
C ASN A 163 5.56 -17.03 -13.10
N PRO A 164 5.55 -15.97 -13.95
CA PRO A 164 4.33 -15.44 -14.55
C PRO A 164 3.67 -16.40 -15.57
N LYS A 165 4.38 -17.45 -15.98
CA LYS A 165 3.89 -18.50 -16.89
C LYS A 165 3.36 -19.73 -16.16
N LEU A 166 3.47 -19.80 -14.83
CA LEU A 166 2.99 -20.95 -14.08
C LEU A 166 1.45 -20.95 -14.04
N ARG A 167 0.85 -21.98 -14.65
CA ARG A 167 -0.62 -22.15 -14.76
C ARG A 167 -1.12 -23.51 -14.26
N GLU A 168 -0.21 -24.41 -13.91
CA GLU A 168 -0.52 -25.80 -13.60
C GLU A 168 -0.28 -26.11 -12.12
N LYS A 169 -1.25 -26.81 -11.51
CA LYS A 169 -1.11 -27.33 -10.14
C LYS A 169 0.03 -28.35 -10.05
N GLY A 170 0.54 -28.54 -8.84
CA GLY A 170 1.69 -29.40 -8.56
C GLY A 170 2.15 -29.25 -7.10
N ASP A 171 3.30 -29.83 -6.78
CA ASP A 171 3.71 -30.05 -5.39
C ASP A 171 4.62 -28.97 -4.81
N THR A 172 5.17 -28.08 -5.64
CA THR A 172 5.95 -26.92 -5.18
C THR A 172 5.07 -25.93 -4.41
N ILE A 173 5.68 -25.09 -3.58
CA ILE A 173 4.95 -24.09 -2.81
C ILE A 173 4.20 -23.10 -3.72
N GLU A 174 4.79 -22.73 -4.86
CA GLU A 174 4.18 -21.86 -5.85
C GLU A 174 3.01 -22.52 -6.57
N GLN A 175 3.12 -23.80 -6.92
CA GLN A 175 2.05 -24.53 -7.59
C GLN A 175 0.84 -24.80 -6.67
N LYS A 176 1.09 -25.00 -5.37
CA LYS A 176 0.02 -25.14 -4.36
C LYS A 176 -0.79 -23.85 -4.17
N ALA A 177 -0.22 -22.69 -4.52
CA ALA A 177 -0.93 -21.41 -4.46
C ALA A 177 -1.90 -21.18 -5.64
N ILE A 178 -1.91 -22.06 -6.65
CA ILE A 178 -2.81 -21.94 -7.81
C ILE A 178 -4.21 -22.44 -7.42
N THR A 179 -5.06 -21.49 -7.03
CA THR A 179 -6.49 -21.72 -6.82
C THR A 179 -7.20 -21.67 -8.17
N GLY A 180 -7.51 -22.85 -8.72
CA GLY A 180 -8.35 -22.94 -9.92
C GLY A 180 -9.81 -22.63 -9.57
N CYS A 181 -10.51 -21.90 -10.44
CA CYS A 181 -11.96 -21.98 -10.50
C CYS A 181 -12.31 -23.31 -11.15
N ALA A 182 -12.81 -24.26 -10.35
CA ALA A 182 -13.46 -25.47 -10.87
C ALA A 182 -14.88 -25.14 -11.34
#